data_AF-A0A965VBR8-F1
#
_entry.id   AF-A0A965VBR8-F1
#
_cell.length_a   1.000
_cell.length_b   1.000
_cell.length_c   1.000
_cell.angle_alpha   90.00
_cell.angle_beta   90.00
_cell.angle_gamma   90.00
#
_symmetry.space_group_name_H-M   'P 1'
#
loop_
_entity.id
_entity.type
_entity.pdbx_description
1 polymer ?
#
loop_
_entity_poly.entity_id
_entity_poly.type
_entity_poly.pdbx_seq_one_letter_code
_entity_poly.pdbx_strand_id
1 'polypeptide(L)'
;MQPGFSFQLNASDGPARAGTLTTPHGSVPTPLFMPVATAATVKGVDIGRVADTGAGMILANAYHLHLRPGESSLERAGGLAAFMGWHGPTLTDSGGFQVFSLARQVKVNEQGAFFRSHLDGSPVEFTPEASMRIQESIGADVAMQLDHVVALPAPRDVVADAMRRSLRWAERCRAAHARPEQALFGIVQGGLEPDLRQESAEGLRAIGFPGYAVGGLSVGEGSEAMDRSLRATVPHLPADRPRYLMGVGQPRDIIEAVATGIDMFDCVLPT
;
A
#
# COMPACT_ATOMS: atom_id res chain seq x y z
N MET A 1 -18.80 4.65 -7.92
CA MET A 1 -18.40 5.07 -6.56
C MET A 1 -18.40 3.83 -5.70
N GLN A 2 -17.35 3.60 -4.90
CA GLN A 2 -17.32 2.48 -3.95
C GLN A 2 -18.15 2.87 -2.73
N PRO A 3 -19.16 2.08 -2.33
CA PRO A 3 -19.94 2.34 -1.12
C PRO A 3 -19.02 2.49 0.10
N GLY A 4 -19.25 3.55 0.88
CA GLY A 4 -18.48 3.79 2.10
C GLY A 4 -17.07 4.34 1.90
N PHE A 5 -16.56 4.48 0.66
CA PHE A 5 -15.25 5.08 0.41
C PHE A 5 -15.33 6.40 -0.36
N SER A 6 -14.75 7.46 0.20
CA SER A 6 -14.58 8.75 -0.48
C SER A 6 -13.36 9.51 0.01
N PHE A 7 -12.87 10.43 -0.82
CA PHE A 7 -11.86 11.39 -0.46
C PHE A 7 -12.38 12.79 -0.78
N GLN A 8 -12.33 13.68 0.21
CA GLN A 8 -12.70 15.08 0.06
C GLN A 8 -11.48 15.95 0.32
N LEU A 9 -11.07 16.73 -0.69
CA LEU A 9 -10.08 17.78 -0.50
C LEU A 9 -10.74 18.96 0.23
N ASN A 10 -10.23 19.33 1.41
CA ASN A 10 -10.77 20.41 2.23
C ASN A 10 -10.03 21.74 1.99
N ALA A 11 -8.69 21.68 1.86
CA ALA A 11 -7.85 22.84 1.61
C ALA A 11 -6.54 22.43 0.90
N SER A 12 -5.86 23.39 0.29
CA SER A 12 -4.54 23.19 -0.30
C SER A 12 -3.66 24.44 -0.13
N ASP A 13 -2.36 24.23 0.01
CA ASP A 13 -1.33 25.28 -0.06
C ASP A 13 -0.22 24.79 -1.00
N GLY A 14 -0.16 25.38 -2.19
CA GLY A 14 0.65 24.83 -3.28
C GLY A 14 0.27 23.35 -3.58
N PRO A 15 1.25 22.44 -3.68
CA PRO A 15 0.96 21.00 -3.85
C PRO A 15 0.43 20.32 -2.58
N ALA A 16 0.66 20.90 -1.39
CA ALA A 16 0.25 20.32 -0.13
C ALA A 16 -1.28 20.36 0.02
N ARG A 17 -1.83 19.32 0.63
CA ARG A 17 -3.28 19.06 0.68
C ARG A 17 -3.69 18.70 2.10
N ALA A 18 -4.83 19.21 2.51
CA ALA A 18 -5.56 18.76 3.68
C ALA A 18 -6.92 18.23 3.23
N GLY A 19 -7.25 17.00 3.60
CA GLY A 19 -8.44 16.31 3.14
C GLY A 19 -9.04 15.40 4.19
N THR A 20 -10.18 14.79 3.87
CA THR A 20 -10.84 13.78 4.70
C THR A 20 -11.01 12.51 3.87
N LEU A 21 -10.50 11.40 4.40
CA LEU A 21 -10.70 10.05 3.85
C LEU A 21 -11.83 9.37 4.63
N THR A 22 -12.91 8.99 3.96
CA THR A 22 -14.00 8.22 4.53
C THR A 22 -13.87 6.76 4.10
N THR A 23 -13.99 5.84 5.06
CA THR A 23 -14.06 4.39 4.85
C THR A 23 -15.26 3.80 5.62
N PRO A 24 -15.61 2.52 5.42
CA PRO A 24 -16.66 1.87 6.21
C PRO A 24 -16.48 1.95 7.73
N HIS A 25 -15.24 1.92 8.22
CA HIS A 25 -14.93 2.01 9.66
C HIS A 25 -14.63 3.42 10.17
N GLY A 26 -14.92 4.47 9.40
CA GLY A 26 -14.86 5.85 9.89
C GLY A 26 -14.22 6.84 8.93
N SER A 27 -14.07 8.08 9.37
CA SER A 27 -13.42 9.14 8.60
C SER A 27 -12.19 9.66 9.31
N VAL A 28 -11.12 9.91 8.56
CA VAL A 28 -9.82 10.35 9.09
C VAL A 28 -9.30 11.54 8.30
N PRO A 29 -8.68 12.53 8.95
CA PRO A 29 -8.03 13.65 8.26
C PRO A 29 -6.76 13.16 7.54
N THR A 30 -6.40 13.85 6.47
CA THR A 30 -5.12 13.72 5.75
C THR A 30 -4.42 15.08 5.75
N PRO A 31 -3.07 15.13 5.83
CA PRO A 31 -2.15 14.00 5.80
C PRO A 31 -2.19 13.13 7.06
N LEU A 32 -1.97 11.81 6.94
CA LEU A 32 -1.98 10.87 8.07
C LEU A 32 -0.79 9.90 8.03
N PHE A 33 -0.38 9.44 9.21
CA PHE A 33 0.61 8.39 9.40
C PHE A 33 -0.07 7.14 9.97
N MET A 34 0.19 5.98 9.35
CA MET A 34 -0.37 4.69 9.73
C MET A 34 0.65 3.88 10.54
N PRO A 35 0.40 3.60 11.84
CA PRO A 35 1.16 2.61 12.58
C PRO A 35 1.06 1.23 11.93
N VAL A 36 2.15 0.47 11.94
CA VAL A 36 2.24 -0.83 11.25
C VAL A 36 1.98 -1.98 12.22
N ALA A 37 0.82 -2.62 12.06
CA ALA A 37 0.39 -3.81 12.77
C ALA A 37 0.72 -5.09 11.98
N THR A 38 2.02 -5.45 11.91
CA THR A 38 2.55 -6.51 11.02
C THR A 38 1.76 -7.82 11.04
N ALA A 39 1.35 -8.30 12.21
CA ALA A 39 0.59 -9.54 12.37
C ALA A 39 -0.67 -9.30 13.22
N ALA A 40 -1.44 -8.27 12.84
CA ALA A 40 -2.60 -7.78 13.60
C ALA A 40 -2.23 -7.30 15.02
N THR A 41 -1.04 -6.74 15.17
CA THR A 41 -0.59 -6.09 16.40
C THR A 41 0.55 -5.11 16.06
N VAL A 42 0.49 -3.92 16.65
CA VAL A 42 1.60 -2.96 16.63
C VAL A 42 2.63 -3.43 17.65
N LYS A 43 3.86 -3.66 17.21
CA LYS A 43 4.89 -4.29 18.06
C LYS A 43 5.16 -3.44 19.30
N GLY A 44 5.05 -4.05 20.47
CA GLY A 44 5.36 -3.40 21.75
C GLY A 44 4.33 -2.39 22.26
N VAL A 45 3.21 -2.20 21.55
CA VAL A 45 2.18 -1.21 21.91
C VAL A 45 0.80 -1.85 21.87
N ASP A 46 0.06 -1.72 22.98
CA ASP A 46 -1.34 -2.13 23.04
C ASP A 46 -2.21 -1.28 22.08
N ILE A 47 -3.23 -1.89 21.47
CA ILE A 47 -4.06 -1.23 20.46
C ILE A 47 -4.81 0.00 21.01
N GLY A 48 -5.21 -0.02 22.29
CA GLY A 48 -5.83 1.13 22.94
C GLY A 48 -4.85 2.29 23.09
N ARG A 49 -3.58 1.99 23.41
CA ARG A 49 -2.52 3.01 23.47
C ARG A 49 -2.20 3.58 22.09
N VAL A 50 -2.30 2.78 21.03
CA VAL A 50 -2.19 3.28 19.65
C VAL A 50 -3.31 4.29 19.38
N ALA A 51 -4.55 3.97 19.76
CA ALA A 51 -5.68 4.89 19.61
C ALA A 51 -5.47 6.21 20.39
N ASP A 52 -4.94 6.13 21.63
CA ASP A 52 -4.66 7.31 22.47
C ASP A 52 -3.64 8.29 21.84
N THR A 53 -2.82 7.84 20.88
CA THR A 53 -1.91 8.73 20.13
C THR A 53 -2.62 9.64 19.13
N GLY A 54 -3.89 9.38 18.83
CA GLY A 54 -4.64 10.03 17.76
C GLY A 54 -4.41 9.41 16.39
N ALA A 55 -3.83 8.20 16.31
CA ALA A 55 -3.75 7.46 15.05
C ALA A 55 -5.14 7.27 14.45
N GLY A 56 -5.32 7.68 13.20
CA GLY A 56 -6.61 7.56 12.51
C GLY A 56 -6.79 6.20 11.82
N MET A 57 -5.70 5.59 11.36
CA MET A 57 -5.73 4.42 10.50
C MET A 57 -4.54 3.51 10.78
N ILE A 58 -4.71 2.20 10.64
CA ILE A 58 -3.65 1.20 10.87
C ILE A 58 -3.34 0.47 9.57
N LEU A 59 -2.06 0.24 9.31
CA LEU A 59 -1.60 -0.66 8.26
C LEU A 59 -1.35 -2.05 8.84
N ALA A 60 -1.82 -3.11 8.18
CA ALA A 60 -1.40 -4.48 8.47
C ALA A 60 -0.79 -5.13 7.23
N ASN A 61 0.00 -6.18 7.45
CA ASN A 61 0.68 -6.87 6.37
C ASN A 61 -0.11 -8.11 5.92
N ALA A 62 -0.57 -8.14 4.67
CA ALA A 62 -1.39 -9.25 4.18
C ALA A 62 -0.60 -10.57 4.14
N TYR A 63 0.70 -10.53 3.84
CA TYR A 63 1.54 -11.73 3.79
C TYR A 63 1.63 -12.42 5.15
N HIS A 64 1.93 -11.67 6.22
CA HIS A 64 2.02 -12.23 7.56
C HIS A 64 0.67 -12.75 8.04
N LEU A 65 -0.40 -12.01 7.80
CA LEU A 65 -1.77 -12.40 8.16
C LEU A 65 -2.22 -13.68 7.46
N HIS A 66 -1.93 -13.81 6.15
CA HIS A 66 -2.17 -15.01 5.35
C HIS A 66 -1.49 -16.24 5.95
N LEU A 67 -0.21 -16.11 6.33
CA LEU A 67 0.52 -17.24 6.90
C LEU A 67 0.06 -17.58 8.31
N ARG A 68 -0.14 -16.56 9.16
CA ARG A 68 -0.60 -16.72 10.54
C ARG A 68 -1.15 -15.38 11.05
N PRO A 69 -2.42 -15.31 11.47
CA PRO A 69 -3.27 -16.41 11.93
C PRO A 69 -4.06 -17.15 10.82
N GLY A 70 -3.90 -16.76 9.56
CA GLY A 70 -4.68 -17.25 8.43
C GLY A 70 -6.03 -16.55 8.29
N GLU A 71 -6.56 -16.52 7.07
CA GLU A 71 -7.79 -15.81 6.72
C GLU A 71 -8.98 -16.25 7.55
N SER A 72 -9.16 -17.57 7.69
CA SER A 72 -10.31 -18.14 8.40
C SER A 72 -10.43 -17.64 9.85
N SER A 73 -9.30 -17.35 10.50
CA SER A 73 -9.28 -16.78 11.87
C SER A 73 -9.78 -15.34 11.88
N LEU A 74 -9.36 -14.55 10.89
CA LEU A 74 -9.76 -13.14 10.74
C LEU A 74 -11.24 -13.04 10.34
N GLU A 75 -11.68 -13.83 9.38
CA GLU A 75 -13.08 -13.91 8.95
C GLU A 75 -14.01 -14.25 10.13
N ARG A 76 -13.65 -15.26 10.92
CA ARG A 76 -14.41 -15.68 12.11
C ARG A 76 -14.48 -14.60 13.20
N ALA A 77 -13.49 -13.73 13.27
CA ALA A 77 -13.46 -12.60 14.20
C ALA A 77 -14.24 -11.38 13.69
N GLY A 78 -14.73 -11.41 12.44
CA GLY A 78 -15.43 -10.28 11.82
C GLY A 78 -14.51 -9.34 11.03
N GLY A 79 -13.30 -9.78 10.67
CA GLY A 79 -12.31 -9.02 9.91
C GLY A 79 -11.18 -8.47 10.77
N LEU A 80 -10.20 -7.86 10.10
CA LEU A 80 -8.94 -7.37 10.71
C LEU A 80 -9.16 -6.41 11.87
N ALA A 81 -9.99 -5.39 11.69
CA ALA A 81 -10.23 -4.37 12.72
C ALA A 81 -10.80 -5.02 14.00
N ALA A 82 -11.83 -5.86 13.86
CA ALA A 82 -12.43 -6.60 14.97
C ALA A 82 -11.45 -7.57 15.64
N PHE A 83 -10.62 -8.28 14.85
CA PHE A 83 -9.59 -9.17 15.37
C PHE A 83 -8.55 -8.43 16.22
N MET A 84 -8.19 -7.20 15.86
CA MET A 84 -7.27 -6.35 16.63
C MET A 84 -7.93 -5.66 17.82
N GLY A 85 -9.26 -5.61 17.90
CA GLY A 85 -9.96 -4.69 18.81
C GLY A 85 -9.82 -3.20 18.38
N TRP A 86 -9.55 -2.96 17.09
CA TRP A 86 -9.45 -1.63 16.50
C TRP A 86 -10.81 -1.18 15.95
N HIS A 87 -11.16 0.08 16.17
CA HIS A 87 -12.47 0.64 15.79
C HIS A 87 -12.40 1.69 14.68
N GLY A 88 -11.25 1.86 14.03
CA GLY A 88 -11.06 2.83 12.95
C GLY A 88 -10.73 2.16 11.60
N PRO A 89 -10.45 2.98 10.58
CA PRO A 89 -9.99 2.51 9.28
C PRO A 89 -8.73 1.64 9.32
N THR A 90 -8.61 0.72 8.37
CA THR A 90 -7.48 -0.20 8.19
C THR A 90 -7.04 -0.31 6.74
N LEU A 91 -5.74 -0.49 6.51
CA LEU A 91 -5.15 -0.76 5.20
C LEU A 91 -4.37 -2.07 5.26
N THR A 92 -4.45 -2.90 4.24
CA THR A 92 -3.53 -4.02 4.04
C THR A 92 -2.60 -3.75 2.87
N ASP A 93 -1.31 -3.97 3.04
CA ASP A 93 -0.42 -4.06 1.88
C ASP A 93 -0.70 -5.32 1.05
N SER A 94 -0.09 -5.43 -0.13
CA SER A 94 -0.34 -6.54 -1.06
C SER A 94 0.49 -7.80 -0.77
N GLY A 95 1.48 -7.69 0.12
CA GLY A 95 2.56 -8.67 0.31
C GLY A 95 3.71 -8.58 -0.71
N GLY A 96 3.62 -7.72 -1.74
CA GLY A 96 4.63 -7.59 -2.80
C GLY A 96 6.03 -7.17 -2.29
N PHE A 97 6.09 -6.37 -1.24
CA PHE A 97 7.36 -6.00 -0.61
C PHE A 97 8.02 -7.18 0.15
N GLN A 98 7.23 -8.10 0.71
CA GLN A 98 7.76 -9.27 1.42
C GLN A 98 8.26 -10.33 0.45
N VAL A 99 7.61 -10.44 -0.71
CA VAL A 99 8.14 -11.15 -1.88
C VAL A 99 9.54 -10.61 -2.24
N PHE A 100 9.71 -9.29 -2.22
CA PHE A 100 11.00 -8.64 -2.45
C PHE A 100 12.02 -8.89 -1.32
N SER A 101 11.65 -8.76 -0.05
CA SER A 101 12.59 -8.94 1.07
C SER A 101 13.06 -10.39 1.24
N LEU A 102 12.29 -11.36 0.74
CA LEU A 102 12.62 -12.80 0.70
C LEU A 102 13.31 -13.23 -0.61
N ALA A 103 13.70 -12.29 -1.49
CA ALA A 103 14.05 -12.49 -2.91
C ALA A 103 15.00 -13.65 -3.24
N ARG A 104 15.89 -14.07 -2.33
CA ARG A 104 16.78 -15.22 -2.58
C ARG A 104 16.02 -16.53 -2.83
N GLN A 105 14.75 -16.63 -2.43
CA GLN A 105 13.93 -17.84 -2.55
C GLN A 105 12.65 -17.62 -3.36
N VAL A 106 12.55 -16.51 -4.09
CA VAL A 106 11.35 -16.13 -4.82
C VAL A 106 11.55 -16.27 -6.32
N LYS A 107 10.58 -16.91 -6.98
CA LYS A 107 10.43 -16.90 -8.43
C LYS A 107 9.28 -15.98 -8.81
N VAL A 108 9.58 -14.89 -9.54
CA VAL A 108 8.57 -14.00 -10.11
C VAL A 108 8.43 -14.27 -11.61
N ASN A 109 7.20 -14.39 -12.10
CA ASN A 109 6.89 -14.51 -13.52
C ASN A 109 5.61 -13.73 -13.86
N GLU A 110 4.98 -13.97 -15.00
CA GLU A 110 3.76 -13.23 -15.38
C GLU A 110 2.54 -13.61 -14.54
N GLN A 111 2.47 -14.85 -14.05
CA GLN A 111 1.33 -15.34 -13.27
C GLN A 111 1.33 -14.74 -11.87
N GLY A 112 2.49 -14.60 -11.24
CA GLY A 112 2.63 -14.12 -9.87
C GLY A 112 4.03 -14.32 -9.30
N ALA A 113 4.11 -14.27 -7.97
CA ALA A 113 5.28 -14.58 -7.18
C ALA A 113 5.12 -15.90 -6.42
N PHE A 114 6.14 -16.75 -6.51
CA PHE A 114 6.12 -18.11 -5.96
C PHE A 114 7.34 -18.31 -5.07
N PHE A 115 7.11 -18.73 -3.83
CA PHE A 115 8.16 -18.88 -2.83
C PHE A 115 7.73 -19.86 -1.73
N ARG A 116 8.54 -20.00 -0.68
CA ARG A 116 8.20 -20.83 0.49
C ARG A 116 7.98 -19.98 1.73
N SER A 117 6.99 -20.37 2.53
CA SER A 117 6.74 -19.82 3.85
C SER A 117 7.99 -19.91 4.72
N HIS A 118 8.35 -18.81 5.40
CA HIS A 118 9.45 -18.80 6.36
C HIS A 118 9.08 -19.46 7.69
N LEU A 119 7.80 -19.81 7.91
CA LEU A 119 7.33 -20.45 9.13
C LEU A 119 7.48 -21.97 9.09
N ASP A 120 7.12 -22.58 7.96
CA ASP A 120 6.99 -24.05 7.84
C ASP A 120 7.50 -24.60 6.49
N GLY A 121 7.96 -23.73 5.59
CA GLY A 121 8.46 -24.13 4.27
C GLY A 121 7.37 -24.52 3.27
N SER A 122 6.09 -24.36 3.58
CA SER A 122 4.98 -24.62 2.65
C SER A 122 5.09 -23.73 1.40
N PRO A 123 4.66 -24.20 0.21
CA PRO A 123 4.65 -23.37 -0.99
C PRO A 123 3.62 -22.24 -0.84
N VAL A 124 4.00 -21.04 -1.25
CA VAL A 124 3.18 -19.83 -1.22
C VAL A 124 3.12 -19.25 -2.62
N GLU A 125 1.90 -18.97 -3.08
CA GLU A 125 1.60 -18.39 -4.40
C GLU A 125 0.84 -17.08 -4.23
N PHE A 126 1.49 -15.98 -4.60
CA PHE A 126 0.88 -14.66 -4.69
C PHE A 126 0.69 -14.30 -6.16
N THR A 127 -0.46 -14.67 -6.71
CA THR A 127 -0.98 -14.07 -7.95
C THR A 127 -1.82 -12.82 -7.63
N PRO A 128 -2.04 -11.91 -8.59
CA PRO A 128 -3.03 -10.84 -8.46
C PRO A 128 -4.38 -11.30 -7.90
N GLU A 129 -4.93 -12.40 -8.42
CA GLU A 129 -6.23 -12.93 -8.00
C GLU A 129 -6.17 -13.52 -6.58
N ALA A 130 -5.07 -14.20 -6.22
CA ALA A 130 -4.88 -14.72 -4.87
C ALA A 130 -4.75 -13.58 -3.86
N SER A 131 -3.94 -12.56 -4.17
CA SER A 131 -3.76 -11.38 -3.31
C SER A 131 -5.08 -10.65 -3.04
N MET A 132 -5.95 -10.50 -4.05
CA MET A 132 -7.28 -9.91 -3.85
C MET A 132 -8.15 -10.77 -2.92
N ARG A 133 -8.23 -12.09 -3.16
CA ARG A 133 -9.00 -12.98 -2.28
C ARG A 133 -8.51 -12.92 -0.82
N ILE A 134 -7.19 -12.95 -0.63
CA ILE A 134 -6.56 -12.87 0.70
C ILE A 134 -6.96 -11.56 1.39
N GLN A 135 -6.81 -10.41 0.73
CA GLN A 135 -7.12 -9.11 1.31
C GLN A 135 -8.62 -8.91 1.57
N GLU A 136 -9.49 -9.46 0.72
CA GLU A 136 -10.93 -9.45 0.93
C GLU A 136 -11.35 -10.26 2.16
N SER A 137 -10.72 -11.42 2.36
CA SER A 137 -10.92 -12.27 3.55
C SER A 137 -10.37 -11.65 4.83
N ILE A 138 -9.20 -11.00 4.76
CA ILE A 138 -8.66 -10.20 5.88
C ILE A 138 -9.65 -9.10 6.27
N GLY A 139 -10.29 -8.49 5.27
CA GLY A 139 -11.38 -7.54 5.48
C GLY A 139 -10.94 -6.18 6.00
N ALA A 140 -9.83 -5.66 5.49
CA ALA A 140 -9.44 -4.27 5.69
C ALA A 140 -10.32 -3.30 4.88
N ASP A 141 -10.30 -2.01 5.22
CA ASP A 141 -11.02 -0.98 4.45
C ASP A 141 -10.35 -0.67 3.11
N VAL A 142 -9.01 -0.73 3.07
CA VAL A 142 -8.21 -0.46 1.87
C VAL A 142 -7.29 -1.64 1.60
N ALA A 143 -7.40 -2.21 0.41
CA ALA A 143 -6.48 -3.19 -0.15
C ALA A 143 -5.54 -2.52 -1.16
N MET A 144 -4.38 -3.13 -1.37
CA MET A 144 -3.36 -2.68 -2.31
C MET A 144 -3.21 -3.69 -3.45
N GLN A 145 -3.03 -3.23 -4.68
CA GLN A 145 -2.73 -4.15 -5.80
C GLN A 145 -1.44 -4.93 -5.52
N LEU A 146 -1.35 -6.17 -6.01
CA LEU A 146 -0.07 -6.86 -6.08
C LEU A 146 0.80 -6.21 -7.17
N ASP A 147 2.03 -5.89 -6.82
CA ASP A 147 3.02 -5.25 -7.69
C ASP A 147 4.37 -6.00 -7.67
N HIS A 148 5.21 -5.72 -8.66
CA HIS A 148 6.54 -6.30 -8.77
C HIS A 148 7.59 -5.26 -8.36
N VAL A 149 8.07 -5.39 -7.13
CA VAL A 149 9.08 -4.49 -6.55
C VAL A 149 10.49 -4.98 -6.89
N VAL A 150 11.36 -4.05 -7.31
CA VAL A 150 12.78 -4.30 -7.59
C VAL A 150 13.66 -3.49 -6.65
N ALA A 151 14.83 -4.04 -6.28
CA ALA A 151 15.81 -3.31 -5.47
C ALA A 151 16.37 -2.14 -6.29
N LEU A 152 16.72 -1.05 -5.62
CA LEU A 152 17.43 0.05 -6.25
C LEU A 152 18.85 0.17 -5.66
N PRO A 153 19.84 0.54 -6.48
CA PRO A 153 19.76 0.77 -7.93
C PRO A 153 19.63 -0.55 -8.73
N ALA A 154 18.93 -0.51 -9.86
CA ALA A 154 18.81 -1.62 -10.81
C ALA A 154 18.92 -1.12 -12.26
N PRO A 155 19.29 -2.00 -13.21
CA PRO A 155 19.26 -1.68 -14.63
C PRO A 155 17.88 -1.19 -15.09
N ARG A 156 17.85 -0.18 -15.94
CA ARG A 156 16.62 0.48 -16.40
C ARG A 156 15.63 -0.48 -17.08
N ASP A 157 16.13 -1.46 -17.82
CA ASP A 157 15.32 -2.51 -18.46
C ASP A 157 14.64 -3.42 -17.44
N VAL A 158 15.31 -3.75 -16.34
CA VAL A 158 14.73 -4.51 -15.21
C VAL A 158 13.63 -3.69 -14.52
N VAL A 159 13.87 -2.40 -14.27
CA VAL A 159 12.88 -1.49 -13.69
C VAL A 159 11.66 -1.35 -14.61
N ALA A 160 11.88 -1.21 -15.92
CA ALA A 160 10.81 -1.09 -16.91
C ALA A 160 9.97 -2.37 -17.02
N ASP A 161 10.59 -3.57 -17.02
CA ASP A 161 9.84 -4.83 -17.02
C ASP A 161 8.98 -4.97 -15.77
N ALA A 162 9.54 -4.71 -14.59
CA ALA A 162 8.82 -4.80 -13.32
C ALA A 162 7.65 -3.81 -13.24
N MET A 163 7.87 -2.56 -13.69
CA MET A 163 6.81 -1.55 -13.75
C MET A 163 5.68 -1.97 -14.69
N ARG A 164 5.99 -2.41 -15.92
CA ARG A 164 4.97 -2.85 -16.89
C ARG A 164 4.25 -4.12 -16.46
N ARG A 165 4.95 -5.04 -15.80
CA ARG A 165 4.33 -6.21 -15.15
C ARG A 165 3.36 -5.77 -14.06
N SER A 166 3.73 -4.78 -13.25
CA SER A 166 2.86 -4.21 -12.21
C SER A 166 1.59 -3.58 -12.80
N LEU A 167 1.65 -2.95 -13.98
CA LEU A 167 0.44 -2.48 -14.68
C LEU A 167 -0.47 -3.63 -15.13
N ARG A 168 0.09 -4.69 -15.71
CA ARG A 168 -0.72 -5.88 -16.09
C ARG A 168 -1.30 -6.58 -14.87
N TRP A 169 -0.57 -6.61 -13.76
CA TRP A 169 -1.07 -7.12 -12.48
C TRP A 169 -2.12 -6.22 -11.85
N ALA A 170 -2.03 -4.89 -12.04
CA ALA A 170 -3.04 -3.93 -11.62
C ALA A 170 -4.40 -4.20 -12.28
N GLU A 171 -4.41 -4.45 -13.59
CA GLU A 171 -5.62 -4.82 -14.35
C GLU A 171 -6.25 -6.10 -13.79
N ARG A 172 -5.42 -7.12 -13.52
CA ARG A 172 -5.87 -8.39 -12.94
C ARG A 172 -6.41 -8.24 -11.52
N CYS A 173 -5.73 -7.46 -10.67
CA CYS A 173 -6.23 -7.12 -9.33
C CYS A 173 -7.58 -6.42 -9.41
N ARG A 174 -7.69 -5.42 -10.30
CA ARG A 174 -8.93 -4.67 -10.50
C ARG A 174 -10.08 -5.55 -10.96
N ALA A 175 -9.83 -6.51 -11.84
CA ALA A 175 -10.82 -7.47 -12.31
C ALA A 175 -11.22 -8.51 -11.23
N ALA A 176 -10.28 -8.92 -10.38
CA ALA A 176 -10.51 -9.92 -9.33
C ALA A 176 -11.14 -9.35 -8.05
N HIS A 177 -10.99 -8.05 -7.79
CA HIS A 177 -11.51 -7.38 -6.61
C HIS A 177 -13.05 -7.22 -6.68
N ALA A 178 -13.76 -8.03 -5.92
CA ALA A 178 -15.20 -8.18 -5.90
C ALA A 178 -15.88 -7.54 -4.67
N ARG A 179 -15.16 -7.26 -3.58
CA ARG A 179 -15.74 -6.69 -2.34
C ARG A 179 -16.03 -5.18 -2.50
N PRO A 180 -17.30 -4.74 -2.53
CA PRO A 180 -17.63 -3.34 -2.87
C PRO A 180 -17.26 -2.33 -1.77
N GLU A 181 -17.24 -2.76 -0.51
CA GLU A 181 -16.94 -1.92 0.66
C GLU A 181 -15.43 -1.74 0.90
N GLN A 182 -14.58 -2.54 0.23
CA GLN A 182 -13.14 -2.40 0.30
C GLN A 182 -12.66 -1.52 -0.86
N ALA A 183 -11.82 -0.52 -0.59
CA ALA A 183 -11.16 0.25 -1.62
C ALA A 183 -9.91 -0.50 -2.12
N LEU A 184 -9.62 -0.43 -3.41
CA LEU A 184 -8.39 -1.00 -3.98
C LEU A 184 -7.50 0.11 -4.49
N PHE A 185 -6.28 0.26 -3.98
CA PHE A 185 -5.33 1.27 -4.46
C PHE A 185 -4.37 0.67 -5.49
N GLY A 186 -4.10 1.44 -6.55
CA GLY A 186 -3.03 1.14 -7.49
C GLY A 186 -1.68 1.61 -6.95
N ILE A 187 -0.58 0.98 -7.35
CA ILE A 187 0.78 1.31 -6.89
C ILE A 187 1.65 1.71 -8.08
N VAL A 188 2.07 2.97 -8.12
CA VAL A 188 3.01 3.47 -9.10
C VAL A 188 4.39 2.86 -8.84
N GLN A 189 4.95 2.26 -9.87
CA GLN A 189 6.32 1.76 -9.93
C GLN A 189 7.13 2.55 -10.97
N GLY A 190 8.40 2.19 -11.18
CA GLY A 190 9.27 2.85 -12.16
C GLY A 190 10.63 3.29 -11.62
N GLY A 191 10.98 2.90 -10.39
CA GLY A 191 12.29 3.19 -9.80
C GLY A 191 12.56 4.69 -9.68
N LEU A 192 13.76 5.13 -10.07
CA LEU A 192 14.15 6.55 -10.06
C LEU A 192 13.97 7.24 -11.42
N GLU A 193 13.41 6.55 -12.41
CA GLU A 193 13.30 7.02 -13.79
C GLU A 193 12.01 7.84 -13.98
N PRO A 194 12.08 9.17 -14.24
CA PRO A 194 10.89 10.03 -14.32
C PRO A 194 9.88 9.59 -15.37
N ASP A 195 10.36 9.14 -16.53
CA ASP A 195 9.49 8.74 -17.63
C ASP A 195 8.78 7.40 -17.38
N LEU A 196 9.43 6.45 -16.69
CA LEU A 196 8.77 5.21 -16.25
C LEU A 196 7.74 5.47 -15.14
N ARG A 197 8.02 6.42 -14.24
CA ARG A 197 7.05 6.87 -13.22
C ARG A 197 5.81 7.49 -13.86
N GLN A 198 6.00 8.33 -14.88
CA GLN A 198 4.92 8.90 -15.66
C GLN A 198 4.12 7.80 -16.40
N GLU A 199 4.79 6.88 -17.11
CA GLU A 199 4.14 5.75 -17.80
C GLU A 199 3.27 4.93 -16.83
N SER A 200 3.80 4.64 -15.63
CA SER A 200 3.08 3.90 -14.59
C SER A 200 1.87 4.67 -14.06
N ALA A 201 2.02 5.95 -13.73
CA ALA A 201 0.94 6.78 -13.21
C ALA A 201 -0.20 6.95 -14.21
N GLU A 202 0.13 7.19 -15.49
CA GLU A 202 -0.86 7.32 -16.56
C GLU A 202 -1.59 6.00 -16.84
N GLY A 203 -0.87 4.87 -16.83
CA GLY A 203 -1.45 3.53 -16.96
C GLY A 203 -2.44 3.22 -15.83
N LEU A 204 -2.07 3.45 -14.57
CA LEU A 204 -2.97 3.24 -13.42
C LEU A 204 -4.19 4.16 -13.47
N ARG A 205 -4.02 5.41 -13.93
CA ARG A 205 -5.14 6.34 -14.11
C ARG A 205 -6.12 5.85 -15.17
N ALA A 206 -5.63 5.24 -16.25
CA ALA A 206 -6.48 4.65 -17.28
C ALA A 206 -7.28 3.44 -16.77
N ILE A 207 -6.68 2.62 -15.89
CA ILE A 207 -7.38 1.50 -15.21
C ILE A 207 -8.43 2.02 -14.22
N GLY A 208 -8.09 3.07 -13.47
CA GLY A 208 -8.99 3.78 -12.57
C GLY A 208 -9.12 3.12 -11.19
N PHE A 209 -8.48 3.74 -10.21
CA PHE A 209 -8.52 3.35 -8.79
C PHE A 209 -9.10 4.46 -7.89
N PRO A 210 -9.74 4.09 -6.76
CA PRO A 210 -10.17 5.02 -5.71
C PRO A 210 -9.02 5.79 -5.03
N GLY A 211 -7.79 5.27 -5.08
CA GLY A 211 -6.58 5.89 -4.54
C GLY A 211 -5.31 5.34 -5.19
N TYR A 212 -4.20 6.06 -5.04
CA TYR A 212 -2.94 5.76 -5.72
C TYR A 212 -1.77 5.84 -4.75
N ALA A 213 -0.99 4.78 -4.69
CA ALA A 213 0.25 4.73 -3.92
C ALA A 213 1.47 4.95 -4.80
N VAL A 214 2.56 5.42 -4.19
CA VAL A 214 3.89 5.51 -4.77
C VAL A 214 4.76 4.48 -4.07
N GLY A 215 5.05 3.38 -4.78
CA GLY A 215 5.86 2.27 -4.29
C GLY A 215 7.30 2.29 -4.82
N GLY A 216 8.13 1.38 -4.32
CA GLY A 216 9.52 1.23 -4.79
C GLY A 216 10.41 2.44 -4.51
N LEU A 217 10.11 3.21 -3.46
CA LEU A 217 10.94 4.26 -2.87
C LEU A 217 11.22 3.88 -1.40
N SER A 218 12.13 4.60 -0.75
CA SER A 218 12.68 4.28 0.58
C SER A 218 13.32 2.89 0.64
N VAL A 219 13.96 2.48 -0.47
CA VAL A 219 14.64 1.18 -0.61
C VAL A 219 16.17 1.31 -0.74
N GLY A 220 16.71 2.51 -0.56
CA GLY A 220 18.15 2.79 -0.48
C GLY A 220 18.63 4.00 -1.28
N GLU A 221 17.73 4.74 -1.93
CA GLU A 221 18.03 5.85 -2.85
C GLU A 221 18.39 7.18 -2.17
N GLY A 222 17.97 7.37 -0.91
CA GLY A 222 18.15 8.60 -0.13
C GLY A 222 17.10 9.69 -0.41
N SER A 223 16.93 10.64 0.53
CA SER A 223 15.82 11.61 0.52
C SER A 223 15.77 12.49 -0.74
N GLU A 224 16.92 12.91 -1.28
CA GLU A 224 16.93 13.75 -2.49
C GLU A 224 16.43 13.01 -3.73
N ALA A 225 16.76 11.72 -3.87
CA ALA A 225 16.29 10.92 -4.98
C ALA A 225 14.79 10.64 -4.86
N MET A 226 14.32 10.35 -3.64
CA MET A 226 12.90 10.22 -3.33
C MET A 226 12.12 11.50 -3.69
N ASP A 227 12.54 12.68 -3.25
CA ASP A 227 11.87 13.95 -3.56
C ASP A 227 11.78 14.19 -5.08
N ARG A 228 12.87 13.96 -5.83
CA ARG A 228 12.84 14.05 -7.30
C ARG A 228 11.84 13.08 -7.92
N SER A 229 11.80 11.83 -7.45
CA SER A 229 10.83 10.83 -7.92
C SER A 229 9.39 11.22 -7.59
N LEU A 230 9.13 11.78 -6.41
CA LEU A 230 7.79 12.27 -6.03
C LEU A 230 7.35 13.43 -6.94
N ARG A 231 8.22 14.42 -7.17
CA ARG A 231 7.94 15.56 -8.05
C ARG A 231 7.69 15.13 -9.50
N ALA A 232 8.34 14.06 -9.96
CA ALA A 232 8.09 13.47 -11.27
C ALA A 232 6.80 12.63 -11.33
N THR A 233 6.32 12.10 -10.20
CA THR A 233 5.17 11.18 -10.17
C THR A 233 3.85 11.90 -9.88
N VAL A 234 3.81 12.70 -8.82
CA VAL A 234 2.57 13.27 -8.26
C VAL A 234 1.76 14.10 -9.27
N PRO A 235 2.36 14.91 -10.18
CA PRO A 235 1.60 15.66 -11.18
C PRO A 235 0.76 14.80 -12.13
N HIS A 236 1.11 13.52 -12.29
CA HIS A 236 0.38 12.59 -13.17
C HIS A 236 -0.75 11.84 -12.43
N LEU A 237 -0.83 11.96 -11.10
CA LEU A 237 -1.86 11.35 -10.28
C LEU A 237 -3.12 12.22 -10.17
N PRO A 238 -4.33 11.63 -10.17
CA PRO A 238 -5.57 12.39 -10.00
C PRO A 238 -5.57 13.26 -8.73
N ALA A 239 -6.03 14.50 -8.86
CA ALA A 239 -6.08 15.44 -7.73
C ALA A 239 -7.27 15.16 -6.80
N ASP A 240 -8.32 14.50 -7.27
CA ASP A 240 -9.52 14.13 -6.50
C ASP A 240 -9.37 12.80 -5.75
N ARG A 241 -8.15 12.25 -5.67
CA ARG A 241 -7.86 10.94 -5.07
C ARG A 241 -6.73 11.04 -4.05
N PRO A 242 -6.73 10.19 -2.99
CA PRO A 242 -5.67 10.16 -2.02
C PRO A 242 -4.39 9.57 -2.62
N ARG A 243 -3.25 10.06 -2.12
CA ARG A 243 -1.90 9.70 -2.55
C ARG A 243 -1.13 9.14 -1.37
N TYR A 244 -0.69 7.90 -1.49
CA TYR A 244 -0.05 7.15 -0.40
C TYR A 244 1.43 6.89 -0.71
N LEU A 245 2.36 7.43 0.10
CA LEU A 245 3.78 7.11 0.00
C LEU A 245 4.13 5.95 0.93
N MET A 246 4.52 4.82 0.35
CA MET A 246 4.74 3.58 1.09
C MET A 246 6.13 3.55 1.73
N GLY A 247 6.21 3.18 3.01
CA GLY A 247 7.44 2.85 3.73
C GLY A 247 8.26 4.04 4.26
N VAL A 248 7.73 5.27 4.23
CA VAL A 248 8.43 6.49 4.65
C VAL A 248 8.00 6.93 6.06
N GLY A 249 8.98 7.07 6.96
CA GLY A 249 8.72 7.38 8.38
C GLY A 249 9.57 8.45 9.03
N GLN A 250 10.67 8.91 8.41
CA GLN A 250 11.47 9.98 9.00
C GLN A 250 10.64 11.28 9.01
N PRO A 251 10.55 12.02 10.12
CA PRO A 251 9.72 13.22 10.20
C PRO A 251 10.01 14.25 9.10
N ARG A 252 11.29 14.43 8.76
CA ARG A 252 11.70 15.32 7.67
C ARG A 252 11.15 14.87 6.31
N ASP A 253 11.29 13.59 6.00
CA ASP A 253 10.84 13.02 4.73
C ASP A 253 9.32 13.10 4.60
N ILE A 254 8.57 12.90 5.69
CA ILE A 254 7.12 13.09 5.73
C ILE A 254 6.75 14.54 5.37
N ILE A 255 7.40 15.53 6.01
CA ILE A 255 7.11 16.95 5.74
C ILE A 255 7.43 17.32 4.29
N GLU A 256 8.58 16.87 3.76
CA GLU A 256 8.99 17.10 2.37
C GLU A 256 8.00 16.45 1.39
N ALA A 257 7.57 15.20 1.65
CA ALA A 257 6.60 14.51 0.82
C ALA A 257 5.20 15.17 0.87
N VAL A 258 4.75 15.66 2.03
CA VAL A 258 3.50 16.45 2.13
C VAL A 258 3.60 17.70 1.26
N ALA A 259 4.74 18.39 1.24
CA ALA A 259 4.97 19.55 0.38
C ALA A 259 4.96 19.21 -1.12
N THR A 260 5.11 17.93 -1.50
CA THR A 260 4.90 17.44 -2.87
C THR A 260 3.48 16.99 -3.17
N GLY A 261 2.62 16.90 -2.15
CA GLY A 261 1.19 16.57 -2.27
C GLY A 261 0.83 15.11 -1.97
N ILE A 262 1.61 14.44 -1.10
CA ILE A 262 1.27 13.13 -0.52
C ILE A 262 0.33 13.29 0.69
N ASP A 263 -0.62 12.36 0.85
CA ASP A 263 -1.68 12.39 1.87
C ASP A 263 -1.55 11.29 2.94
N MET A 264 -0.87 10.18 2.65
CA MET A 264 -0.81 9.02 3.55
C MET A 264 0.62 8.46 3.61
N PHE A 265 1.00 7.95 4.79
CA PHE A 265 2.33 7.41 5.09
C PHE A 265 2.22 6.20 6.00
N ASP A 266 3.21 5.32 5.96
CA ASP A 266 3.41 4.23 6.91
C ASP A 266 4.92 4.00 7.12
N CYS A 267 5.31 3.58 8.32
CA CYS A 267 6.66 3.09 8.55
C CYS A 267 6.74 2.32 9.86
N VAL A 268 7.62 1.32 9.89
CA VAL A 268 7.98 0.63 11.14
C VAL A 268 8.95 1.41 12.01
N LEU A 269 9.57 2.49 11.50
CA LEU A 269 10.62 3.24 12.22
C LEU A 269 10.28 3.60 13.68
N PRO A 270 9.03 4.00 14.03
CA PRO A 270 8.69 4.34 15.41
C PRO A 270 8.60 3.15 16.38
N THR A 271 8.57 1.90 15.89
CA THR A 271 8.27 0.67 16.68
C THR A 271 9.21 -0.49 16.37
#